data_AF-A0A938VVI3-F1
#
_entry.id   AF-A0A938VVI3-F1
#
_cell.length_a   1.000
_cell.length_b   1.000
_cell.length_c   1.000
_cell.angle_alpha   90.00
_cell.angle_beta   90.00
_cell.angle_gamma   90.00
#
_symmetry.space_group_name_H-M   'P 1'
#
loop_
_entity.id
_entity.type
_entity.pdbx_description
1 polymer ?
#
loop_
_entity_poly.entity_id
_entity_poly.type
_entity_poly.pdbx_seq_one_letter_code
_entity_poly.pdbx_strand_id
1 'polypeptide(L)'
;MTQLTTQKAIVAERKERWRRFYDPAQPPTRLFLIRCEAELGARPWPTPDAVAARIDWAWRKYQLQLEQLAWLDDDSLPFLDVYTGTEIFAAAFGCAVHYPEDNMPFALPLVRTPEEAERLTVPSLDAPSIAQLFTIAEALRDRAGEAALVRLVDIQSPMDIAALIWDKNTFYTALAQTPDAVLRLAHKVKALMTTFLDARFGRFGREVHCPLPQLLHAGRTDTVGR
;
A
#
# COMPACT_ATOMS: atom_id res chain seq x y z
N MET A 1 28.12 -14.46 -17.92
CA MET A 1 26.98 -13.57 -17.60
C MET A 1 27.11 -13.16 -16.14
N THR A 2 27.02 -11.87 -15.84
CA THR A 2 27.14 -11.32 -14.48
C THR A 2 25.94 -11.72 -13.62
N GLN A 3 26.12 -11.88 -12.30
CA GLN A 3 25.05 -12.27 -11.34
C GLN A 3 23.77 -11.40 -11.47
N LEU A 4 23.95 -10.10 -11.74
CA LEU A 4 22.87 -9.15 -11.97
C LEU A 4 22.03 -9.47 -13.22
N THR A 5 22.65 -9.97 -14.29
CA THR A 5 21.95 -10.37 -15.52
C THR A 5 21.05 -11.57 -15.27
N THR A 6 21.53 -12.54 -14.47
CA THR A 6 20.75 -13.72 -14.08
C THR A 6 19.55 -13.36 -13.21
N GLN A 7 19.74 -12.50 -12.19
CA GLN A 7 18.63 -12.04 -11.34
C GLN A 7 17.53 -11.33 -12.12
N LYS A 8 17.91 -10.43 -13.07
CA LYS A 8 16.95 -9.73 -13.93
C LYS A 8 16.12 -10.71 -14.78
N ALA A 9 16.75 -11.77 -15.30
CA ALA A 9 16.06 -12.78 -16.09
C ALA A 9 15.03 -13.55 -15.24
N ILE A 10 15.41 -13.99 -14.04
CA ILE A 10 14.51 -14.69 -13.10
C ILE A 10 13.31 -13.81 -12.74
N VAL A 11 13.55 -12.54 -12.41
CA VAL A 11 12.47 -11.59 -12.10
C VAL A 11 11.54 -11.39 -13.30
N ALA A 12 12.09 -11.26 -14.51
CA ALA A 12 11.28 -11.12 -15.72
C ALA A 12 10.40 -12.34 -15.99
N GLU A 13 10.94 -13.55 -15.81
CA GLU A 13 10.20 -14.80 -15.93
C GLU A 13 9.07 -14.91 -14.90
N ARG A 14 9.35 -14.63 -13.63
CA ARG A 14 8.33 -14.63 -12.56
C ARG A 14 7.24 -13.60 -12.82
N LYS A 15 7.59 -12.39 -13.29
CA LYS A 15 6.60 -11.38 -13.71
C LYS A 15 5.68 -11.92 -14.81
N GLU A 16 6.23 -12.65 -15.77
CA GLU A 16 5.42 -13.23 -16.84
C GLU A 16 4.48 -14.35 -16.34
N ARG A 17 4.94 -15.16 -15.39
CA ARG A 17 4.07 -16.15 -14.71
C ARG A 17 2.90 -15.46 -13.99
N TRP A 18 3.14 -14.36 -13.29
CA TRP A 18 2.07 -13.55 -12.69
C TRP A 18 1.10 -12.99 -13.71
N ARG A 19 1.58 -12.43 -14.83
CA ARG A 19 0.70 -11.92 -15.90
C ARG A 19 -0.19 -13.01 -16.48
N ARG A 20 0.39 -14.18 -16.76
CA ARG A 20 -0.36 -15.35 -17.25
C ARG A 20 -1.40 -15.83 -16.24
N PHE A 21 -1.06 -15.84 -14.95
CA PHE A 21 -1.99 -16.23 -13.88
C PHE A 21 -3.21 -15.30 -13.80
N TYR A 22 -3.07 -14.01 -14.11
CA TYR A 22 -4.18 -13.05 -14.12
C TYR A 22 -4.90 -12.90 -15.45
N ASP A 23 -4.39 -13.49 -16.53
CA ASP A 23 -5.03 -13.41 -17.84
C ASP A 23 -6.23 -14.37 -17.91
N PRO A 24 -7.48 -13.87 -17.95
CA PRO A 24 -8.67 -14.72 -17.98
C PRO A 24 -8.80 -15.50 -19.29
N ALA A 25 -8.04 -15.14 -20.34
CA ALA A 25 -8.01 -15.87 -21.60
C ALA A 25 -7.08 -17.10 -21.57
N GLN A 26 -6.25 -17.24 -20.52
CA GLN A 26 -5.31 -18.34 -20.37
C GLN A 26 -5.92 -19.46 -19.51
N PRO A 27 -5.50 -20.73 -19.71
CA PRO A 27 -5.88 -21.81 -18.81
C PRO A 27 -5.36 -21.51 -17.38
N PRO A 28 -6.06 -21.96 -16.33
CA PRO A 28 -5.68 -21.69 -14.96
C PRO A 28 -4.28 -22.25 -14.67
N THR A 29 -3.40 -21.39 -14.16
CA THR A 29 -2.05 -21.74 -13.72
C THR A 29 -1.96 -21.75 -12.20
N ARG A 30 -0.80 -22.14 -11.65
CA ARG A 30 -0.53 -22.13 -10.22
C ARG A 30 0.69 -21.29 -9.93
N LEU A 31 0.68 -20.62 -8.78
CA LEU A 31 1.80 -19.88 -8.23
C LEU A 31 2.14 -20.43 -6.85
N PHE A 32 3.41 -20.51 -6.54
CA PHE A 32 3.94 -20.95 -5.25
C PHE A 32 4.66 -19.79 -4.59
N LEU A 33 4.28 -19.46 -3.36
CA LEU A 33 4.87 -18.36 -2.61
C LEU A 33 5.41 -18.89 -1.30
N ILE A 34 6.73 -18.94 -1.19
CA ILE A 34 7.41 -19.52 -0.03
C ILE A 34 8.02 -18.38 0.78
N ARG A 35 7.59 -18.25 2.04
CA ARG A 35 8.09 -17.19 2.92
C ARG A 35 9.24 -17.71 3.78
N CYS A 36 10.46 -17.28 3.44
CA CYS A 36 11.67 -17.56 4.21
C CYS A 36 12.14 -16.28 4.90
N GLU A 37 11.56 -15.91 6.04
CA GLU A 37 11.89 -14.64 6.74
C GLU A 37 12.60 -14.86 8.09
N ALA A 38 13.11 -16.07 8.36
CA ALA A 38 13.68 -16.43 9.67
C ALA A 38 14.86 -15.53 10.10
N GLU A 39 15.64 -15.02 9.15
CA GLU A 39 16.82 -14.18 9.39
C GLU A 39 16.53 -12.68 9.42
N LEU A 40 15.28 -12.26 9.19
CA LEU A 40 14.92 -10.85 9.04
C LEU A 40 14.80 -10.12 10.39
N GLY A 41 14.66 -10.86 11.49
CA GLY A 41 14.47 -10.30 12.82
C GLY A 41 13.11 -9.63 13.01
N ALA A 42 12.93 -8.99 14.17
CA ALA A 42 11.68 -8.32 14.52
C ALA A 42 11.43 -7.11 13.62
N ARG A 43 10.19 -7.02 13.08
CA ARG A 43 9.76 -5.85 12.30
C ARG A 43 9.48 -4.66 13.22
N PRO A 44 10.06 -3.48 12.98
CA PRO A 44 9.76 -2.30 13.78
C PRO A 44 8.30 -1.85 13.57
N TRP A 45 7.66 -1.31 14.60
CA TRP A 45 6.30 -0.77 14.46
C TRP A 45 6.32 0.54 13.64
N PRO A 46 5.26 0.84 12.87
CA PRO A 46 5.23 2.02 12.02
C PRO A 46 4.88 3.30 12.80
N THR A 47 5.67 3.63 13.82
CA THR A 47 5.59 4.88 14.58
C THR A 47 6.37 6.01 13.88
N PRO A 48 6.09 7.29 14.18
CA PRO A 48 6.79 8.42 13.56
C PRO A 48 8.29 8.49 13.85
N ASP A 49 8.72 8.00 15.01
CA ASP A 49 10.11 7.97 15.45
C ASP A 49 10.90 6.76 14.90
N ALA A 50 10.21 5.72 14.43
CA ALA A 50 10.84 4.50 13.93
C ALA A 50 11.20 4.55 12.43
N VAL A 51 11.06 5.68 11.73
CA VAL A 51 11.25 5.78 10.27
C VAL A 51 12.57 5.19 9.79
N ALA A 52 13.69 5.55 10.43
CA ALA A 52 15.01 5.03 10.05
C ALA A 52 15.10 3.50 10.21
N ALA A 53 14.64 2.98 11.35
CA ALA A 53 14.63 1.54 11.62
C ALA A 53 13.75 0.78 10.62
N ARG A 54 12.62 1.37 10.19
CA ARG A 54 11.73 0.80 9.17
C ARG A 54 12.42 0.72 7.81
N ILE A 55 13.12 1.78 7.39
CA ILE A 55 13.88 1.80 6.13
C ILE A 55 14.96 0.72 6.15
N ASP A 56 15.71 0.61 7.24
CA ASP A 56 16.79 -0.37 7.34
C ASP A 56 16.26 -1.81 7.38
N TRP A 57 15.18 -2.07 8.11
CA TRP A 57 14.52 -3.37 8.12
C TRP A 57 13.96 -3.75 6.74
N ALA A 58 13.28 -2.82 6.07
CA ALA A 58 12.72 -3.05 4.74
C ALA A 58 13.82 -3.25 3.68
N TRP A 59 14.96 -2.56 3.83
CA TRP A 59 16.13 -2.78 2.99
C TRP A 59 16.72 -4.17 3.20
N ARG A 60 16.91 -4.61 4.46
CA ARG A 60 17.39 -5.97 4.77
C ARG A 60 16.44 -7.03 4.21
N LYS A 61 15.12 -6.83 4.32
CA LYS A 61 14.12 -7.70 3.72
C LYS A 61 14.30 -7.82 2.21
N TYR A 62 14.45 -6.69 1.52
CA TYR A 62 14.67 -6.69 0.08
C TYR A 62 15.96 -7.44 -0.31
N GLN A 63 17.04 -7.26 0.43
CA GLN A 63 18.30 -8.00 0.20
C GLN A 63 18.12 -9.51 0.38
N LEU A 64 17.43 -9.94 1.44
CA LEU A 64 17.11 -11.37 1.65
C LEU A 64 16.28 -11.93 0.49
N GLN A 65 15.31 -11.18 -0.03
CA GLN A 65 14.54 -11.59 -1.20
C GLN A 65 15.43 -11.74 -2.45
N LEU A 66 16.39 -10.82 -2.66
CA LEU A 66 17.36 -10.93 -3.76
C LEU A 66 18.30 -12.12 -3.62
N GLU A 67 18.71 -12.47 -2.40
CA GLU A 67 19.48 -13.67 -2.10
C GLU A 67 18.66 -14.93 -2.39
N GLN A 68 17.39 -14.95 -1.98
CA GLN A 68 16.44 -16.04 -2.21
C GLN A 68 16.18 -16.31 -3.68
N LEU A 69 16.16 -15.28 -4.55
CA LEU A 69 16.04 -15.47 -5.99
C LEU A 69 17.05 -16.46 -6.58
N ALA A 70 18.22 -16.60 -5.97
CA ALA A 70 19.29 -17.45 -6.49
C ALA A 70 19.07 -18.95 -6.23
N TRP A 71 18.24 -19.32 -5.26
CA TRP A 71 18.13 -20.72 -4.81
C TRP A 71 16.70 -21.18 -4.53
N LEU A 72 15.77 -20.27 -4.26
CA LEU A 72 14.37 -20.57 -3.98
C LEU A 72 13.56 -20.56 -5.27
N ASP A 73 13.12 -21.73 -5.71
CA ASP A 73 12.26 -21.87 -6.88
C ASP A 73 10.79 -21.63 -6.51
N ASP A 74 10.40 -20.35 -6.49
CA ASP A 74 9.03 -19.90 -6.21
C ASP A 74 8.63 -18.72 -7.12
N ASP A 75 7.45 -18.17 -6.92
CA ASP A 75 6.86 -17.07 -7.71
C ASP A 75 6.98 -15.70 -7.04
N SER A 76 7.64 -15.62 -5.88
CA SER A 76 7.81 -14.34 -5.17
C SER A 76 8.66 -13.36 -5.99
N LEU A 77 8.34 -12.08 -5.91
CA LEU A 77 9.12 -10.99 -6.50
C LEU A 77 9.75 -10.17 -5.37
N PRO A 78 11.02 -9.74 -5.48
CA PRO A 78 11.61 -8.85 -4.49
C PRO A 78 10.95 -7.47 -4.56
N PHE A 79 10.65 -6.88 -3.39
CA PHE A 79 9.99 -5.59 -3.31
C PHE A 79 10.45 -4.75 -2.11
N LEU A 80 10.31 -3.44 -2.23
CA LEU A 80 10.56 -2.46 -1.19
C LEU A 80 9.30 -2.30 -0.34
N ASP A 81 9.40 -2.67 0.93
CA ASP A 81 8.26 -2.75 1.85
C ASP A 81 8.12 -1.46 2.68
N VAL A 82 7.23 -0.57 2.26
CA VAL A 82 6.97 0.69 3.00
C VAL A 82 6.13 0.45 4.27
N TYR A 83 5.30 -0.60 4.26
CA TYR A 83 4.23 -1.02 5.20
C TYR A 83 3.67 0.02 6.19
N THR A 84 2.35 0.02 6.32
CA THR A 84 1.61 0.95 7.18
C THR A 84 0.53 0.20 7.93
N GLY A 85 -0.10 0.82 8.93
CA GLY A 85 -1.43 0.38 9.36
C GLY A 85 -2.51 0.97 8.43
N THR A 86 -3.75 0.93 8.90
CA THR A 86 -4.94 1.42 8.17
C THR A 86 -5.23 2.90 8.41
N GLU A 87 -4.49 3.53 9.30
CA GLU A 87 -4.69 4.90 9.78
C GLU A 87 -4.34 5.98 8.74
N ILE A 88 -3.44 5.70 7.80
CA ILE A 88 -2.70 6.73 7.05
C ILE A 88 -3.59 7.79 6.38
N PHE A 89 -4.68 7.37 5.75
CA PHE A 89 -5.61 8.26 5.08
C PHE A 89 -6.54 8.97 6.06
N ALA A 90 -7.04 8.27 7.09
CA ALA A 90 -7.85 8.89 8.14
C ALA A 90 -7.05 9.94 8.92
N ALA A 91 -5.80 9.66 9.23
CA ALA A 91 -4.86 10.59 9.86
C ALA A 91 -4.64 11.85 9.00
N ALA A 92 -4.61 11.71 7.67
CA ALA A 92 -4.50 12.86 6.77
C ALA A 92 -5.73 13.80 6.86
N PHE A 93 -6.91 13.26 7.15
CA PHE A 93 -8.12 14.05 7.44
C PHE A 93 -8.11 14.69 8.84
N GLY A 94 -7.12 14.42 9.67
CA GLY A 94 -6.98 14.96 11.03
C GLY A 94 -7.38 14.01 12.15
N CYS A 95 -7.66 12.74 11.86
CA CYS A 95 -7.84 11.73 12.91
C CYS A 95 -6.58 11.60 13.77
N ALA A 96 -6.74 11.61 15.10
CA ALA A 96 -5.67 11.19 15.99
C ALA A 96 -5.31 9.72 15.73
N VAL A 97 -4.04 9.36 15.88
CA VAL A 97 -3.57 7.98 15.70
C VAL A 97 -3.16 7.41 17.05
N HIS A 98 -3.64 6.22 17.36
CA HIS A 98 -3.15 5.43 18.49
C HIS A 98 -2.02 4.51 18.01
N TYR A 99 -0.90 4.52 18.72
CA TYR A 99 0.28 3.69 18.45
C TYR A 99 0.49 2.71 19.63
N PRO A 100 -0.15 1.54 19.62
CA PRO A 100 0.05 0.53 20.66
C PRO A 100 1.46 -0.09 20.56
N GLU A 101 1.97 -0.61 21.67
CA GLU A 101 3.32 -1.19 21.75
C GLU A 101 3.46 -2.55 21.02
N ASP A 102 2.35 -3.25 20.80
CA ASP A 102 2.30 -4.63 20.35
C ASP A 102 1.45 -4.84 19.08
N ASN A 103 0.99 -3.76 18.45
CA ASN A 103 0.08 -3.84 17.31
C ASN A 103 0.29 -2.72 16.29
N MET A 104 -0.34 -2.86 15.12
CA MET A 104 -0.36 -1.82 14.10
C MET A 104 -1.13 -0.58 14.60
N PRO A 105 -0.69 0.63 14.22
CA PRO A 105 -1.43 1.84 14.52
C PRO A 105 -2.81 1.85 13.87
N PHE A 106 -3.71 2.61 14.47
CA PHE A 106 -5.06 2.83 13.96
C PHE A 106 -5.55 4.23 14.27
N ALA A 107 -6.42 4.75 13.42
CA ALA A 107 -7.04 6.06 13.59
C ALA A 107 -8.17 6.02 14.62
N LEU A 108 -8.26 7.08 15.42
CA LEU A 108 -9.39 7.39 16.29
C LEU A 108 -10.41 8.25 15.51
N PRO A 109 -11.71 8.10 15.81
CA PRO A 109 -12.75 8.81 15.08
C PRO A 109 -12.63 10.32 15.28
N LEU A 110 -12.91 11.07 14.21
CA LEU A 110 -12.87 12.53 14.16
C LEU A 110 -14.27 13.16 14.17
N VAL A 111 -15.25 12.50 13.55
CA VAL A 111 -16.60 13.03 13.37
C VAL A 111 -17.66 12.08 13.92
N ARG A 112 -18.80 12.64 14.34
CA ARG A 112 -19.97 11.95 14.88
C ARG A 112 -21.26 12.37 14.16
N THR A 113 -21.26 13.53 13.49
CA THR A 113 -22.45 14.05 12.80
C THR A 113 -22.20 14.31 11.31
N PRO A 114 -23.27 14.35 10.49
CA PRO A 114 -23.19 14.75 9.09
C PRO A 114 -22.55 16.12 8.87
N GLU A 115 -22.85 17.09 9.72
CA GLU A 115 -22.35 18.47 9.63
C GLU A 115 -20.84 18.52 9.89
N GLU A 116 -20.35 17.71 10.83
CA GLU A 116 -18.92 17.55 11.07
C GLU A 116 -18.20 16.95 9.86
N ALA A 117 -18.76 15.89 9.27
CA ALA A 117 -18.22 15.26 8.07
C ALA A 117 -18.23 16.21 6.85
N GLU A 118 -19.24 17.07 6.75
CA GLU A 118 -19.35 18.06 5.67
C GLU A 118 -18.24 19.10 5.73
N ARG A 119 -17.83 19.53 6.93
CA ARG A 119 -16.75 20.51 7.15
C ARG A 119 -15.36 20.01 6.79
N LEU A 120 -15.14 18.69 6.70
CA LEU A 120 -13.85 18.13 6.33
C LEU A 120 -13.47 18.52 4.89
N THR A 121 -12.24 18.96 4.68
CA THR A 121 -11.69 19.20 3.35
C THR A 121 -10.88 17.99 2.90
N VAL A 122 -10.68 17.85 1.58
CA VAL A 122 -9.78 16.83 1.04
C VAL A 122 -8.33 17.26 1.37
N PRO A 123 -7.55 16.44 2.10
CA PRO A 123 -6.16 16.77 2.44
C PRO A 123 -5.25 16.82 1.20
N SER A 124 -4.11 17.52 1.31
CA SER A 124 -3.04 17.43 0.31
C SER A 124 -2.13 16.22 0.59
N LEU A 125 -1.26 15.91 -0.37
CA LEU A 125 -0.24 14.86 -0.19
C LEU A 125 0.87 15.26 0.80
N ASP A 126 0.92 16.52 1.23
CA ASP A 126 1.88 17.02 2.22
C ASP A 126 1.45 16.71 3.66
N ALA A 127 0.25 16.14 3.84
CA ALA A 127 -0.18 15.63 5.14
C ALA A 127 0.90 14.68 5.70
N PRO A 128 1.35 14.85 6.96
CA PRO A 128 2.50 14.11 7.49
C PRO A 128 2.40 12.59 7.35
N SER A 129 1.21 12.02 7.58
CA SER A 129 0.95 10.57 7.45
C SER A 129 1.13 10.04 6.02
N ILE A 130 0.98 10.90 5.01
CA ILE A 130 1.14 10.57 3.59
C ILE A 130 2.56 10.89 3.11
N ALA A 131 3.06 12.08 3.43
CA ALA A 131 4.39 12.53 3.02
C ALA A 131 5.50 11.56 3.48
N GLN A 132 5.38 11.06 4.72
CA GLN A 132 6.33 10.08 5.28
C GLN A 132 6.42 8.79 4.43
N LEU A 133 5.33 8.38 3.78
CA LEU A 133 5.31 7.18 2.94
C LEU A 133 6.14 7.38 1.67
N PHE A 134 6.07 8.56 1.07
CA PHE A 134 6.92 8.94 -0.05
C PHE A 134 8.39 9.02 0.38
N THR A 135 8.69 9.62 1.53
CA THR A 135 10.07 9.66 2.07
C THR A 135 10.66 8.26 2.24
N ILE A 136 9.92 7.32 2.84
CA ILE A 136 10.40 5.94 3.01
C ILE A 136 10.58 5.24 1.67
N ALA A 137 9.61 5.38 0.76
CA ALA A 137 9.67 4.77 -0.57
C ALA A 137 10.85 5.31 -1.41
N GLU A 138 11.10 6.61 -1.37
CA GLU A 138 12.23 7.27 -2.04
C GLU A 138 13.56 6.80 -1.45
N ALA A 139 13.71 6.79 -0.12
CA ALA A 139 14.93 6.30 0.52
C ALA A 139 15.25 4.83 0.17
N LEU A 140 14.24 3.97 0.09
CA LEU A 140 14.40 2.59 -0.34
C LEU A 140 14.73 2.49 -1.84
N ARG A 141 14.10 3.32 -2.65
CA ARG A 141 14.29 3.39 -4.10
C ARG A 141 15.72 3.82 -4.44
N ASP A 142 16.26 4.79 -3.74
CA ASP A 142 17.64 5.28 -3.92
C ASP A 142 18.67 4.18 -3.66
N ARG A 143 18.41 3.28 -2.69
CA ARG A 143 19.26 2.12 -2.40
C ARG A 143 19.12 1.01 -3.45
N ALA A 144 17.91 0.76 -3.94
CA ALA A 144 17.59 -0.41 -4.77
C ALA A 144 17.70 -0.17 -6.29
N GLY A 145 17.60 1.09 -6.72
CA GLY A 145 17.50 1.50 -8.11
C GLY A 145 16.06 1.49 -8.68
N GLU A 146 15.91 2.12 -9.84
CA GLU A 146 14.61 2.37 -10.50
C GLU A 146 13.82 1.10 -10.85
N ALA A 147 14.50 -0.01 -11.09
CA ALA A 147 13.87 -1.27 -11.51
C ALA A 147 13.17 -2.03 -10.36
N ALA A 148 13.44 -1.70 -9.09
CA ALA A 148 12.85 -2.41 -7.95
C ALA A 148 11.31 -2.25 -7.91
N LEU A 149 10.58 -3.19 -7.34
CA LEU A 149 9.15 -3.01 -7.11
C LEU A 149 8.95 -2.30 -5.77
N VAL A 150 8.19 -1.21 -5.75
CA VAL A 150 7.72 -0.63 -4.48
C VAL A 150 6.38 -1.24 -4.15
N ARG A 151 6.22 -1.74 -2.92
CA ARG A 151 4.94 -2.29 -2.47
C ARG A 151 3.89 -1.18 -2.36
N LEU A 152 2.66 -1.47 -2.73
CA LEU A 152 1.53 -0.59 -2.44
C LEU A 152 1.28 -0.60 -0.93
N VAL A 153 1.02 0.57 -0.36
CA VAL A 153 0.60 0.68 1.05
C VAL A 153 -0.68 -0.11 1.27
N ASP A 154 -1.01 -0.39 2.53
CA ASP A 154 -2.28 -1.04 2.83
C ASP A 154 -3.43 -0.08 2.46
N ILE A 155 -4.13 -0.40 1.38
CA ILE A 155 -5.22 0.42 0.85
C ILE A 155 -6.54 -0.25 1.20
N GLN A 156 -7.31 0.44 2.03
CA GLN A 156 -8.69 0.11 2.37
C GLN A 156 -9.65 0.81 1.40
N SER A 157 -10.90 0.36 1.29
CA SER A 157 -11.86 1.05 0.42
C SER A 157 -12.18 2.45 0.93
N PRO A 158 -12.67 3.37 0.08
CA PRO A 158 -13.08 4.70 0.54
C PRO A 158 -14.16 4.65 1.64
N MET A 159 -15.02 3.63 1.62
CA MET A 159 -16.06 3.44 2.64
C MET A 159 -15.46 2.96 3.97
N ASP A 160 -14.48 2.06 3.94
CA ASP A 160 -13.82 1.56 5.15
C ASP A 160 -13.08 2.69 5.86
N ILE A 161 -12.38 3.55 5.11
CA ILE A 161 -11.70 4.72 5.67
C ILE A 161 -12.73 5.75 6.19
N ALA A 162 -13.86 5.95 5.51
CA ALA A 162 -14.93 6.79 6.04
C ALA A 162 -15.44 6.25 7.40
N ALA A 163 -15.53 4.93 7.56
CA ALA A 163 -15.88 4.28 8.82
C ALA A 163 -14.78 4.33 9.89
N LEU A 164 -13.53 4.64 9.52
CA LEU A 164 -12.45 4.98 10.47
C LEU A 164 -12.55 6.42 10.94
N ILE A 165 -12.88 7.35 10.03
CA ILE A 165 -13.01 8.78 10.32
C ILE A 165 -14.26 9.05 11.18
N TRP A 166 -15.36 8.33 10.92
CA TRP A 166 -16.62 8.49 11.64
C TRP A 166 -16.70 7.56 12.86
N ASP A 167 -17.12 8.08 14.00
CA ASP A 167 -17.40 7.30 15.21
C ASP A 167 -18.42 6.18 14.94
N LYS A 168 -17.96 4.93 15.08
CA LYS A 168 -18.73 3.72 14.75
C LYS A 168 -20.07 3.63 15.48
N ASN A 169 -20.21 4.26 16.66
CA ASN A 169 -21.48 4.26 17.41
C ASN A 169 -22.58 5.06 16.68
N THR A 170 -22.18 5.98 15.79
CA THR A 170 -23.10 6.83 15.04
C THR A 170 -23.07 6.57 13.53
N PHE A 171 -21.98 6.00 13.01
CA PHE A 171 -21.78 5.73 11.59
C PHE A 171 -22.87 4.83 10.99
N TYR A 172 -23.19 3.70 11.64
CA TYR A 172 -24.20 2.77 11.12
C TYR A 172 -25.60 3.38 11.08
N THR A 173 -25.92 4.23 12.06
CA THR A 173 -27.15 5.00 12.07
C THR A 173 -27.15 6.04 10.94
N ALA A 174 -26.01 6.71 10.71
CA ALA A 174 -25.85 7.68 9.62
C ALA A 174 -26.02 7.05 8.24
N LEU A 175 -25.60 5.80 8.04
CA LEU A 175 -25.84 5.05 6.78
C LEU A 175 -27.33 4.93 6.46
N ALA A 176 -28.20 4.77 7.47
CA ALA A 176 -29.64 4.65 7.26
C ALA A 176 -30.33 6.03 7.17
N GLN A 177 -29.91 6.97 8.02
CA GLN A 177 -30.62 8.24 8.20
C GLN A 177 -30.11 9.37 7.31
N THR A 178 -28.81 9.37 7.00
CA THR A 178 -28.13 10.43 6.23
C THR A 178 -27.09 9.83 5.26
N PRO A 179 -27.49 8.87 4.40
CA PRO A 179 -26.56 8.16 3.51
C PRO A 179 -25.74 9.12 2.63
N ASP A 180 -26.34 10.23 2.19
CA ASP A 180 -25.66 11.20 1.33
C ASP A 180 -24.45 11.85 2.01
N ALA A 181 -24.50 12.08 3.33
CA ALA A 181 -23.37 12.64 4.07
C ALA A 181 -22.21 11.63 4.16
N VAL A 182 -22.53 10.36 4.39
CA VAL A 182 -21.55 9.27 4.39
C VAL A 182 -20.92 9.11 3.00
N LEU A 183 -21.73 9.13 1.94
CA LEU A 183 -21.24 9.04 0.56
C LEU A 183 -20.35 10.24 0.19
N ARG A 184 -20.69 11.46 0.62
CA ARG A 184 -19.85 12.64 0.41
C ARG A 184 -18.50 12.51 1.14
N LEU A 185 -18.47 11.98 2.36
CA LEU A 185 -17.22 11.68 3.05
C LEU A 185 -16.39 10.63 2.29
N ALA A 186 -17.01 9.52 1.88
CA ALA A 186 -16.34 8.49 1.08
C ALA A 186 -15.82 9.04 -0.26
N HIS A 187 -16.51 10.00 -0.88
CA HIS A 187 -16.02 10.69 -2.08
C HIS A 187 -14.79 11.56 -1.80
N LYS A 188 -14.73 12.27 -0.67
CA LYS A 188 -13.53 13.02 -0.25
C LYS A 188 -12.34 12.08 -0.06
N VAL A 189 -12.56 10.95 0.61
CA VAL A 189 -11.54 9.90 0.78
C VAL A 189 -11.07 9.37 -0.58
N LYS A 190 -12.00 9.02 -1.46
CA LYS A 190 -11.68 8.56 -2.82
C LYS A 190 -10.83 9.57 -3.57
N ALA A 191 -11.15 10.87 -3.49
CA ALA A 191 -10.38 11.92 -4.14
C ALA A 191 -8.92 11.98 -3.65
N LEU A 192 -8.70 11.89 -2.33
CA LEU A 192 -7.35 11.79 -1.75
C LEU A 192 -6.62 10.53 -2.23
N MET A 193 -7.29 9.38 -2.20
CA MET A 193 -6.69 8.11 -2.62
C MET A 193 -6.31 8.11 -4.10
N THR A 194 -7.16 8.64 -4.98
CA THR A 194 -6.84 8.80 -6.41
C THR A 194 -5.62 9.68 -6.60
N THR A 195 -5.58 10.84 -5.94
CA THR A 195 -4.43 11.76 -5.99
C THR A 195 -3.15 11.09 -5.50
N PHE A 196 -3.23 10.34 -4.40
CA PHE A 196 -2.12 9.56 -3.85
C PHE A 196 -1.63 8.50 -4.84
N LEU A 197 -2.55 7.71 -5.40
CA LEU A 197 -2.24 6.65 -6.35
C LEU A 197 -1.62 7.20 -7.64
N ASP A 198 -2.16 8.28 -8.19
CA ASP A 198 -1.61 8.94 -9.38
C ASP A 198 -0.18 9.43 -9.13
N ALA A 199 0.07 10.10 -7.99
CA ALA A 199 1.41 10.53 -7.61
C ALA A 199 2.36 9.34 -7.41
N ARG A 200 1.90 8.30 -6.71
CA ARG A 200 2.67 7.07 -6.45
C ARG A 200 3.03 6.34 -7.73
N PHE A 201 2.10 6.22 -8.68
CA PHE A 201 2.35 5.58 -9.97
C PHE A 201 3.24 6.43 -10.87
N GLY A 202 3.11 7.76 -10.81
CA GLY A 202 4.02 8.68 -11.50
C GLY A 202 5.46 8.58 -11.01
N ARG A 203 5.69 8.41 -9.69
CA ARG A 203 7.03 8.33 -9.09
C ARG A 203 7.68 6.95 -9.16
N PHE A 204 6.92 5.88 -8.92
CA PHE A 204 7.48 4.54 -8.72
C PHE A 204 7.01 3.50 -9.74
N GLY A 205 6.37 3.95 -10.81
CA GLY A 205 5.85 3.08 -11.87
C GLY A 205 4.52 2.41 -11.54
N ARG A 206 3.91 1.77 -12.55
CA ARG A 206 2.57 1.17 -12.47
C ARG A 206 2.58 -0.33 -12.14
N GLU A 207 3.76 -0.94 -12.15
CA GLU A 207 3.98 -2.28 -11.61
C GLU A 207 4.17 -2.18 -10.09
N VAL A 208 3.29 -2.84 -9.33
CA VAL A 208 3.30 -2.77 -7.88
C VAL A 208 3.20 -4.15 -7.26
N HIS A 209 3.85 -4.31 -6.11
CA HIS A 209 3.59 -5.45 -5.25
C HIS A 209 2.43 -5.14 -4.31
N CYS A 210 1.39 -5.99 -4.23
CA CYS A 210 0.31 -5.87 -3.25
C CYS A 210 0.28 -7.08 -2.30
N PRO A 211 -0.36 -7.01 -1.12
CA PRO A 211 -0.41 -8.16 -0.22
C PRO A 211 -1.05 -9.38 -0.91
N LEU A 212 -2.17 -9.15 -1.60
CA LEU A 212 -2.86 -10.05 -2.51
C LEU A 212 -3.66 -9.18 -3.50
N PRO A 213 -3.53 -9.35 -4.81
CA PRO A 213 -2.52 -10.12 -5.54
C PRO A 213 -1.08 -9.56 -5.43
N GLN A 214 -0.01 -10.40 -5.43
CA GLN A 214 1.38 -9.90 -5.23
C GLN A 214 1.99 -9.13 -6.40
N LEU A 215 1.40 -9.17 -7.59
CA LEU A 215 1.77 -8.28 -8.68
C LEU A 215 0.51 -7.72 -9.32
N LEU A 216 0.41 -6.39 -9.35
CA LEU A 216 -0.56 -5.67 -10.15
C LEU A 216 0.19 -4.81 -11.16
N HIS A 217 -0.19 -4.93 -12.42
CA HIS A 217 0.08 -3.91 -13.40
C HIS A 217 -1.18 -3.05 -13.51
N ALA A 218 -1.13 -1.81 -13.05
CA ALA A 218 -2.24 -0.88 -13.23
C ALA A 218 -2.34 -0.48 -14.71
N GLY A 219 -2.96 -1.31 -15.56
CA GLY A 219 -3.27 -0.98 -16.96
C GLY A 219 -4.45 0.00 -17.06
N ARG A 220 -4.46 0.88 -18.07
CA ARG A 220 -5.64 1.66 -18.42
C ARG A 220 -6.74 0.70 -18.87
N THR A 221 -7.94 0.83 -18.32
CA THR A 221 -9.16 0.51 -19.08
C THR A 221 -9.34 1.61 -20.13
N ASP A 222 -8.58 1.56 -21.21
CA ASP A 222 -8.92 2.29 -22.42
C ASP A 222 -10.09 1.54 -23.07
N THR A 223 -11.31 1.83 -22.59
CA THR A 223 -12.59 1.90 -23.33
C THR A 223 -13.76 1.96 -22.32
N VAL A 224 -14.11 3.17 -21.89
CA VAL A 224 -15.53 3.51 -21.71
C VAL A 224 -15.89 4.31 -22.96
N GLY A 225 -16.74 3.70 -23.78
CA GLY A 225 -17.25 4.31 -25.02
C GLY A 225 -17.83 5.68 -24.75
N ARG A 226 -17.58 6.57 -25.71
CA ARG A 226 -18.42 7.74 -25.95
C ARG A 226 -19.85 7.31 -26.28
#